data_AF-A0AAE1L9G4-F1
#
_entry.id   AF-A0AAE1L9G4-F1
#
_cell.length_a   1.000
_cell.length_b   1.000
_cell.length_c   1.000
_cell.angle_alpha   90.00
_cell.angle_beta   90.00
_cell.angle_gamma   90.00
#
_symmetry.space_group_name_H-M   'P 1'
#
loop_
_entity.id
_entity.type
_entity.pdbx_description
1 polymer ?
#
loop_
_entity_poly.entity_id
_entity_poly.type
_entity_poly.pdbx_seq_one_letter_code
_entity_poly.pdbx_strand_id
1 'polypeptide(L)'
;MIDDFKYRHRYSNCRNDFELFTQLALNRIESILLQHNVCLTHFGLPSLTMTEDDLRLLTLVSEMEEEIALVDKDEELAVITDKVKANPEQLAAFNTIMSAVHGSRDRGNVFYLKGRGGCGKTFLLNTIILTCEMEGILIQVSAFTGVAARPDY
;
A
#
# COMPACT_ATOMS: atom_id res chain seq x y z
N MET A 1 10.55 15.71 -0.39
CA MET A 1 9.15 16.19 -0.27
C MET A 1 8.39 15.95 -1.56
N ILE A 2 8.84 16.47 -2.72
CA ILE A 2 8.26 16.12 -4.03
C ILE A 2 8.39 14.62 -4.35
N ASP A 3 9.52 14.01 -4.02
CA ASP A 3 9.72 12.56 -4.21
C ASP A 3 8.81 11.71 -3.33
N ASP A 4 8.40 12.25 -2.16
CA ASP A 4 7.49 11.59 -1.22
C ASP A 4 6.05 11.61 -1.76
N PHE A 5 5.63 12.72 -2.39
CA PHE A 5 4.35 12.83 -3.10
C PHE A 5 4.32 11.99 -4.39
N LYS A 6 5.40 11.99 -5.17
CA LYS A 6 5.53 11.12 -6.36
C LYS A 6 5.50 9.64 -5.98
N TYR A 7 6.08 9.28 -4.84
CA TYR A 7 6.00 7.92 -4.30
C TYR A 7 4.57 7.58 -3.86
N ARG A 8 3.88 8.53 -3.21
CA ARG A 8 2.48 8.39 -2.77
C ARG A 8 1.44 8.30 -3.88
N HIS A 9 1.66 8.86 -5.07
CA HIS A 9 0.67 8.79 -6.16
C HIS A 9 1.16 7.99 -7.39
N ARG A 10 2.04 7.00 -7.20
CA ARG A 10 2.50 6.11 -8.28
C ARG A 10 1.38 5.39 -9.05
N TYR A 11 0.18 5.29 -8.48
CA TYR A 11 -0.96 4.56 -9.05
C TYR A 11 -2.03 5.46 -9.69
N SER A 12 -1.96 6.78 -9.49
CA SER A 12 -2.69 7.71 -10.33
C SER A 12 -2.02 7.72 -11.71
N ASN A 13 -2.77 7.52 -12.79
CA ASN A 13 -2.28 7.56 -14.18
C ASN A 13 -1.66 8.91 -14.61
N CYS A 14 -1.45 9.83 -13.66
CA CYS A 14 -0.84 11.14 -13.79
C CYS A 14 0.69 11.01 -13.85
N ARG A 15 1.20 10.27 -14.84
CA ARG A 15 2.61 9.89 -14.95
C ARG A 15 3.58 11.08 -15.10
N ASN A 16 3.12 12.35 -15.11
CA ASN A 16 3.98 13.54 -15.19
C ASN A 16 3.34 14.89 -14.77
N ASP A 17 2.37 14.95 -13.86
CA ASP A 17 1.86 16.27 -13.41
C ASP A 17 2.72 16.86 -12.28
N PHE A 18 3.95 17.26 -12.63
CA PHE A 18 4.86 17.97 -11.71
C PHE A 18 4.19 19.17 -11.05
N GLU A 19 3.31 19.86 -11.77
CA GLU A 19 2.53 20.98 -11.28
C GLU A 19 1.53 20.56 -10.21
N LEU A 20 0.79 19.47 -10.41
CA LEU A 20 -0.14 18.90 -9.42
C LEU A 20 0.58 18.54 -8.12
N PHE A 21 1.71 17.83 -8.22
CA PHE A 21 2.49 17.44 -7.04
C PHE A 21 3.08 18.64 -6.30
N THR A 22 3.47 19.67 -7.03
CA THR A 22 3.95 20.92 -6.45
C THR A 22 2.84 21.63 -5.71
N GLN A 23 1.62 21.67 -6.27
CA GLN A 23 0.44 22.29 -5.64
C GLN A 23 0.01 21.55 -4.37
N LEU A 24 0.00 20.21 -4.38
CA LEU A 24 -0.29 19.41 -3.19
C LEU A 24 0.76 19.58 -2.08
N ALA A 25 2.04 19.63 -2.46
CA ALA A 25 3.12 19.90 -1.52
C ALA A 25 3.02 21.30 -0.92
N LEU A 26 2.74 22.32 -1.73
CA LEU A 26 2.53 23.70 -1.27
C LEU A 26 1.32 23.79 -0.34
N ASN A 27 0.21 23.11 -0.63
CA ASN A 27 -0.98 23.09 0.22
C ASN A 27 -0.67 22.47 1.58
N ARG A 28 0.11 21.39 1.60
CA ARG A 28 0.54 20.75 2.84
C ARG A 28 1.45 21.67 3.66
N ILE A 29 2.40 22.34 3.01
CA ILE A 29 3.27 23.33 3.66
C ILE A 29 2.42 24.48 4.21
N GLU A 30 1.48 25.02 3.44
CA GLU A 30 0.61 26.11 3.86
C GLU A 30 -0.20 25.74 5.09
N SER A 31 -0.78 24.53 5.13
CA SER A 31 -1.49 24.02 6.30
C SER A 31 -0.63 24.04 7.57
N ILE A 32 0.66 23.71 7.46
CA ILE A 32 1.61 23.73 8.58
C ILE A 32 1.99 25.16 8.95
N LEU A 33 2.19 26.04 7.96
CA LEU A 33 2.55 27.43 8.20
C LEU A 33 1.40 28.20 8.85
N LEU A 34 0.16 27.95 8.44
CA LEU A 34 -1.03 28.56 9.01
C LEU A 34 -1.23 28.18 10.48
N GLN A 35 -0.82 26.97 10.90
CA GLN A 35 -0.78 26.60 12.33
C GLN A 35 0.16 27.49 13.14
N HIS A 36 1.15 28.11 12.49
CA HIS A 36 2.11 29.03 13.09
C HIS A 36 1.80 30.50 12.77
N ASN A 37 0.61 30.81 12.22
CA ASN A 37 0.19 32.14 11.76
C ASN A 37 1.12 32.76 10.70
N VAL A 38 1.77 31.92 9.88
CA VAL A 38 2.61 32.36 8.76
C VAL A 38 2.03 31.81 7.45
N CYS A 39 2.25 32.50 6.34
CA CYS A 39 1.76 32.09 5.02
C CYS A 39 2.91 31.79 4.06
N LEU A 40 2.62 31.13 2.93
CA LEU A 40 3.62 30.77 1.92
C LEU A 40 4.42 31.97 1.41
N THR A 41 3.76 33.11 1.22
CA THR A 41 4.39 34.34 0.70
C THR A 41 5.44 34.92 1.64
N HIS A 42 5.35 34.63 2.95
CA HIS A 42 6.36 35.04 3.93
C HIS A 42 7.73 34.41 3.63
N PHE A 43 7.75 33.20 3.05
CA PHE A 43 8.97 32.47 2.69
C PHE A 43 9.33 32.59 1.21
N GLY A 44 8.65 33.46 0.45
CA GLY A 44 8.87 33.62 -0.99
C GLY A 44 8.43 32.41 -1.82
N LEU A 45 7.54 31.56 -1.28
CA LEU A 45 7.00 30.43 -2.01
C LEU A 45 5.86 30.85 -2.94
N PRO A 46 5.69 30.17 -4.10
CA PRO A 46 4.58 30.45 -5.01
C PRO A 46 3.24 30.12 -4.35
N SER A 47 2.24 30.97 -4.63
CA SER A 47 0.87 30.77 -4.15
C SER A 47 0.20 29.57 -4.85
N LEU A 48 -0.79 29.00 -4.19
CA LEU A 48 -1.63 27.96 -4.77
C LEU A 48 -2.40 28.51 -5.99
N THR A 49 -2.34 27.80 -7.11
CA THR A 49 -3.11 28.06 -8.34
C THR A 49 -4.37 27.20 -8.41
N MET A 50 -4.40 26.06 -7.70
CA MET A 50 -5.60 25.22 -7.60
C MET A 50 -6.55 25.74 -6.52
N THR A 51 -7.85 25.51 -6.71
CA THR A 51 -8.85 25.87 -5.70
C THR A 51 -8.75 24.95 -4.47
N GLU A 52 -9.18 25.43 -3.31
CA GLU A 52 -9.15 24.65 -2.06
C GLU A 52 -10.00 23.36 -2.19
N ASP A 53 -11.11 23.42 -2.92
CA ASP A 53 -11.99 22.28 -3.15
C ASP A 53 -11.32 21.22 -4.04
N ASP A 54 -10.61 21.62 -5.10
CA ASP A 54 -9.86 20.70 -5.95
C ASP A 54 -8.75 20.00 -5.16
N LEU A 55 -8.00 20.76 -4.35
CA LEU A 55 -6.92 20.24 -3.51
C LEU A 55 -7.45 19.28 -2.44
N ARG A 56 -8.61 19.57 -1.84
CA ARG A 56 -9.30 18.68 -0.90
C ARG A 56 -9.72 17.37 -1.57
N LEU A 57 -10.35 17.45 -2.74
CA LEU A 57 -10.78 16.28 -3.48
C LEU A 57 -9.59 15.39 -3.86
N LEU A 58 -8.49 15.98 -4.32
CA LEU A 58 -7.25 15.28 -4.64
C LEU A 58 -6.57 14.66 -3.41
N THR A 59 -6.60 15.37 -2.28
CA THR A 59 -6.07 14.83 -1.01
C THR A 59 -6.88 13.64 -0.54
N LEU A 60 -8.21 13.72 -0.59
CA LEU A 60 -9.10 12.61 -0.25
C LEU A 60 -8.94 11.42 -1.20
N VAL A 61 -8.84 11.67 -2.50
CA VAL A 61 -8.58 10.61 -3.50
C VAL A 61 -7.22 9.96 -3.23
N SER A 62 -6.19 10.74 -2.94
CA SER A 62 -4.88 10.19 -2.54
C SER A 62 -4.92 9.39 -1.25
N GLU A 63 -5.64 9.84 -0.23
CA GLU A 63 -5.76 9.11 1.05
C GLU A 63 -6.52 7.79 0.85
N MET A 64 -7.54 7.79 -0.02
CA MET A 64 -8.24 6.57 -0.43
C MET A 64 -7.36 5.65 -1.29
N GLU A 65 -6.52 6.21 -2.17
CA GLU A 65 -5.56 5.44 -2.96
C GLU A 65 -4.43 4.85 -2.08
N GLU A 66 -4.00 5.54 -1.01
CA GLU A 66 -3.03 5.00 -0.03
C GLU A 66 -3.56 3.74 0.68
N GLU A 67 -4.88 3.62 0.87
CA GLU A 67 -5.51 2.41 1.43
C GLU A 67 -5.61 1.25 0.40
N ILE A 68 -5.51 1.57 -0.90
CA ILE A 68 -5.66 0.62 -2.03
C ILE A 68 -4.28 0.24 -2.65
N ALA A 69 -3.25 1.06 -2.45
CA ALA A 69 -1.95 0.97 -3.13
C ALA A 69 -0.93 0.02 -2.44
N LEU A 70 -1.35 -1.19 -2.08
CA LEU A 70 -0.42 -2.23 -1.61
C LEU A 70 -0.24 -3.40 -2.58
N VAL A 71 -0.77 -3.33 -3.80
CA VAL A 71 -0.59 -4.40 -4.79
C VAL A 71 -0.27 -3.83 -6.17
N ASP A 72 0.96 -4.10 -6.63
CA ASP A 72 1.28 -3.93 -8.04
C ASP A 72 0.47 -4.96 -8.84
N LYS A 73 -0.34 -4.52 -9.82
CA LYS A 73 -1.16 -5.42 -10.65
C LYS A 73 -0.31 -6.45 -11.41
N ASP A 74 0.97 -6.12 -11.63
CA ASP A 74 1.95 -7.06 -12.20
C ASP A 74 2.43 -8.11 -11.18
N GLU A 75 2.48 -7.79 -9.87
CA GLU A 75 2.69 -8.78 -8.80
C GLU A 75 1.48 -9.71 -8.64
N GLU A 76 0.27 -9.18 -8.79
CA GLU A 76 -0.98 -9.95 -8.76
C GLU A 76 -0.98 -11.04 -9.85
N LEU A 77 -0.57 -10.68 -11.08
CA LEU A 77 -0.41 -11.61 -12.20
C LEU A 77 0.73 -12.62 -11.98
N ALA A 78 1.84 -12.17 -11.40
CA ALA A 78 2.98 -13.03 -11.08
C ALA A 78 2.60 -14.08 -10.03
N VAL A 79 1.92 -13.71 -8.94
CA VAL A 79 1.52 -14.63 -7.86
C VAL A 79 0.52 -15.68 -8.32
N ILE A 80 -0.43 -15.34 -9.20
CA ILE A 80 -1.33 -16.32 -9.83
C ILE A 80 -0.51 -17.35 -10.63
N THR A 81 0.51 -16.89 -11.36
CA THR A 81 1.42 -17.74 -12.14
C THR A 81 2.34 -18.56 -11.22
N ASP A 82 2.68 -18.03 -10.04
CA ASP A 82 3.64 -18.62 -9.10
C ASP A 82 3.01 -19.57 -8.07
N LYS A 83 1.67 -19.65 -7.97
CA LYS A 83 0.99 -20.82 -7.36
C LYS A 83 1.45 -22.14 -7.98
N VAL A 84 1.89 -22.11 -9.26
CA VAL A 84 2.48 -23.24 -9.99
C VAL A 84 3.89 -23.60 -9.50
N LYS A 85 4.61 -22.67 -8.85
CA LYS A 85 5.97 -22.89 -8.30
C LYS A 85 6.00 -23.20 -6.80
N ALA A 86 4.87 -23.15 -6.11
CA ALA A 86 4.80 -23.48 -4.68
C ALA A 86 5.19 -24.94 -4.46
N ASN A 87 6.05 -25.19 -3.47
CA ASN A 87 6.35 -26.56 -3.08
C ASN A 87 5.13 -27.20 -2.38
N PRO A 88 5.06 -28.54 -2.27
CA PRO A 88 3.91 -29.21 -1.70
C PRO A 88 3.56 -28.76 -0.26
N GLU A 89 4.56 -28.42 0.55
CA GLU A 89 4.37 -27.95 1.92
C GLU A 89 3.75 -26.55 1.98
N GLN A 90 4.22 -25.64 1.12
CA GLN A 90 3.67 -24.29 0.96
C GLN A 90 2.24 -24.35 0.44
N LEU A 91 1.97 -25.20 -0.54
CA LEU A 91 0.62 -25.40 -1.08
C LEU A 91 -0.34 -25.98 -0.02
N ALA A 92 0.13 -26.92 0.80
CA ALA A 92 -0.66 -27.46 1.90
C ALA A 92 -0.97 -26.39 2.96
N ALA A 93 0.01 -25.55 3.31
CA ALA A 93 -0.18 -24.44 4.24
C ALA A 93 -1.16 -23.39 3.68
N PHE A 94 -1.01 -23.03 2.40
CA PHE A 94 -1.92 -22.15 1.68
C PHE A 94 -3.37 -22.66 1.75
N ASN A 95 -3.59 -23.90 1.31
CA ASN A 95 -4.92 -24.51 1.28
C ASN A 95 -5.56 -24.59 2.67
N THR A 96 -4.76 -24.90 3.70
CA THR A 96 -5.23 -24.97 5.09
C THR A 96 -5.72 -23.60 5.57
N ILE A 97 -4.95 -22.54 5.29
CA ILE A 97 -5.30 -21.18 5.71
C ILE A 97 -6.51 -20.68 4.92
N MET A 98 -6.53 -20.84 3.59
CA MET A 98 -7.67 -20.40 2.77
C MET A 98 -8.96 -21.14 3.14
N SER A 99 -8.89 -22.44 3.44
CA SER A 99 -10.06 -23.19 3.92
C SER A 99 -10.61 -22.64 5.23
N ALA A 100 -9.73 -22.15 6.12
CA ALA A 100 -10.14 -21.51 7.36
C ALA A 100 -10.69 -20.10 7.16
N VAL A 101 -10.19 -19.37 6.15
CA VAL A 101 -10.70 -18.05 5.74
C VAL A 101 -12.10 -18.18 5.12
N HIS A 102 -12.33 -19.19 4.29
CA HIS A 102 -13.63 -19.46 3.65
C HIS A 102 -14.64 -20.19 4.56
N GLY A 103 -14.17 -20.76 5.67
CA GLY A 103 -15.00 -21.49 6.62
C GLY A 103 -15.96 -20.61 7.43
N SER A 104 -16.89 -21.25 8.15
CA SER A 104 -17.88 -20.59 9.01
C SER A 104 -17.20 -19.78 10.13
N ARG A 105 -17.63 -18.52 10.31
CA ARG A 105 -17.04 -17.48 11.19
C ARG A 105 -17.08 -17.77 12.71
N ASP A 106 -17.42 -18.99 13.11
CA ASP A 106 -17.76 -19.31 14.50
C ASP A 106 -16.53 -19.63 15.38
N ARG A 107 -15.33 -19.70 14.80
CA ARG A 107 -14.09 -19.96 15.53
C ARG A 107 -12.97 -19.07 15.01
N GLY A 108 -12.37 -18.27 15.89
CA GLY A 108 -11.11 -17.59 15.60
C GLY A 108 -10.00 -18.62 15.41
N ASN A 109 -9.34 -18.61 14.24
CA ASN A 109 -8.24 -19.50 13.91
C ASN A 109 -6.90 -18.76 14.03
N VAL A 110 -5.88 -19.41 14.58
CA VAL A 110 -4.52 -18.87 14.68
C VAL A 110 -3.55 -19.88 14.09
N PHE A 111 -2.70 -19.42 13.15
CA PHE A 111 -1.73 -20.27 12.45
C PHE A 111 -0.30 -19.82 12.75
N TYR A 112 0.61 -20.77 12.93
CA TYR A 112 2.04 -20.52 13.04
C TYR A 112 2.78 -21.13 11.85
N LEU A 113 3.40 -20.28 11.03
CA LEU A 113 4.17 -20.72 9.88
C LEU A 113 5.64 -20.97 10.28
N LYS A 114 6.01 -22.25 10.47
CA LYS A 114 7.38 -22.65 10.77
C LYS A 114 8.16 -22.97 9.50
N GLY A 115 9.34 -22.39 9.34
CA GLY A 115 10.25 -22.75 8.26
C GLY A 115 11.63 -22.15 8.46
N ARG A 116 12.68 -22.82 7.97
CA ARG A 116 14.06 -22.29 7.98
C ARG A 116 14.16 -21.02 7.13
N GLY A 117 15.24 -20.25 7.29
CA GLY A 117 15.52 -19.12 6.40
C GLY A 117 15.56 -19.58 4.94
N GLY A 118 15.01 -18.79 4.02
CA GLY A 118 14.98 -19.13 2.59
C GLY A 118 13.86 -20.07 2.13
N CYS A 119 13.00 -20.60 3.02
CA CYS A 119 11.89 -21.49 2.63
C CYS A 119 10.65 -20.77 2.05
N GLY A 120 10.78 -19.55 1.54
CA GLY A 120 9.67 -18.82 0.89
C GLY A 120 8.48 -18.49 1.81
N LYS A 121 8.70 -18.29 3.12
CA LYS A 121 7.61 -17.91 4.05
C LYS A 121 6.96 -16.58 3.68
N THR A 122 7.77 -15.59 3.32
CA THR A 122 7.30 -14.29 2.84
C THR A 122 6.49 -14.43 1.57
N PHE A 123 6.96 -15.24 0.62
CA PHE A 123 6.23 -15.55 -0.60
C PHE A 123 4.85 -16.17 -0.31
N LEU A 124 4.76 -17.13 0.62
CA LEU A 124 3.49 -17.73 1.02
C LEU A 124 2.53 -16.72 1.66
N LEU A 125 3.03 -15.86 2.57
CA LEU A 125 2.22 -14.83 3.20
C LEU A 125 1.68 -13.82 2.19
N ASN A 126 2.53 -13.34 1.28
CA ASN A 126 2.12 -12.44 0.20
C ASN A 126 1.08 -13.11 -0.72
N THR A 127 1.25 -14.39 -1.04
CA THR A 127 0.28 -15.15 -1.84
C THR A 127 -1.10 -15.23 -1.18
N ILE A 128 -1.16 -15.37 0.15
CA ILE A 128 -2.42 -15.39 0.91
C ILE A 128 -3.07 -14.02 0.93
N ILE A 129 -2.30 -12.97 1.22
CA ILE A 129 -2.73 -11.56 1.24
C ILE A 129 -3.39 -11.22 -0.10
N LEU A 130 -2.66 -11.45 -1.20
CA LEU A 130 -3.14 -11.18 -2.56
C LEU A 130 -4.38 -11.99 -2.90
N THR A 131 -4.42 -13.28 -2.54
CA THR A 131 -5.62 -14.09 -2.80
C THR A 131 -6.84 -13.54 -2.05
N CYS A 132 -6.68 -13.09 -0.80
CA CYS A 132 -7.77 -12.49 -0.04
C CYS A 132 -8.23 -11.16 -0.64
N GLU A 133 -7.30 -10.30 -1.07
CA GLU A 133 -7.61 -9.03 -1.73
C GLU A 133 -8.35 -9.22 -3.05
N MET A 134 -7.89 -10.16 -3.88
CA MET A 134 -8.56 -10.56 -5.12
C MET A 134 -9.99 -11.07 -4.90
N GLU A 135 -10.24 -11.74 -3.78
CA GLU A 135 -11.56 -12.25 -3.38
C GLU A 135 -12.41 -11.18 -2.65
N GLY A 136 -11.88 -9.97 -2.45
CA GLY A 136 -12.57 -8.88 -1.75
C GLY A 136 -12.73 -9.09 -0.25
N ILE A 137 -11.86 -9.91 0.35
CA ILE A 137 -11.86 -10.20 1.79
C ILE A 137 -11.06 -9.11 2.51
N LEU A 138 -11.66 -8.49 3.54
CA LEU A 138 -10.98 -7.50 4.37
C LEU A 138 -9.86 -8.16 5.19
N ILE A 139 -8.64 -7.67 5.04
CA ILE A 139 -7.45 -8.17 5.74
C ILE A 139 -6.70 -7.05 6.47
N GLN A 140 -5.99 -7.41 7.53
CA GLN A 140 -5.08 -6.51 8.24
C GLN A 140 -3.71 -7.17 8.35
N VAL A 141 -2.68 -6.50 7.82
CA VAL A 141 -1.31 -7.01 7.79
C VAL A 141 -0.43 -6.12 8.65
N SER A 142 0.41 -6.74 9.50
CA SER A 142 1.37 -6.03 10.34
C SER A 142 2.68 -6.81 10.42
N ALA A 143 3.80 -6.11 10.37
CA ALA A 143 5.14 -6.66 10.53
C ALA A 143 5.92 -5.84 11.56
N PHE A 144 6.54 -6.50 12.54
CA PHE A 144 7.47 -5.84 13.46
C PHE A 144 8.83 -5.67 12.75
N THR A 145 9.31 -4.44 12.64
CA THR A 145 10.54 -4.14 11.92
C THR A 145 11.76 -4.66 12.67
N GLY A 146 12.28 -5.79 12.18
CA GLY A 146 13.49 -6.45 12.63
C GLY A 146 13.87 -7.55 11.66
N VAL A 147 14.31 -7.13 10.46
CA VAL A 147 14.71 -7.94 9.28
C VAL A 147 13.54 -8.42 8.40
N ALA A 148 13.47 -7.84 7.20
CA ALA A 148 12.71 -8.21 6.00
C ALA A 148 11.20 -7.89 5.95
N ALA A 149 10.90 -6.63 5.60
CA ALA A 149 9.73 -6.24 4.80
C ALA A 149 10.17 -5.18 3.77
N ARG A 150 11.13 -5.56 2.91
CA ARG A 150 11.57 -4.78 1.74
C ARG A 150 11.82 -5.74 0.59
N PRO A 151 11.02 -5.70 -0.49
CA PRO A 151 11.29 -6.45 -1.72
C PRO A 151 12.15 -5.59 -2.66
N ASP A 152 13.36 -5.23 -2.21
CA ASP A 152 14.35 -4.57 -3.07
C ASP A 152 15.65 -5.37 -3.02
N TYR A 153 15.72 -6.45 -3.80
CA TYR A 153 16.91 -6.97 -4.50
C TYR A 153 16.49 -7.92 -5.62
#